data_AF-A0A813E7M0-F1
#
_entry.id   AF-A0A813E7M0-F1
#
_cell.length_a   1.000
_cell.length_b   1.000
_cell.length_c   1.000
_cell.angle_alpha   90.00
_cell.angle_beta   90.00
_cell.angle_gamma   90.00
#
_symmetry.space_group_name_H-M   'P 1'
#
loop_
_entity.id
_entity.type
_entity.pdbx_description
1 polymer ?
#
loop_
_entity_poly.entity_id
_entity_poly.type
_entity_poly.pdbx_seq_one_letter_code
_entity_poly.pdbx_strand_id
1 'polypeptide(L)'
;FGYLGSALGTGLGALMGTSPVIIHNESAAGVQEGGRTGLCAVTTAILFLMSPAMVPLIERIPCEATAPCLVLVGSMMMGPVKDIDFGDLRVALPCFLTICITPLAYSISAGIFVGIASYYVLGAILWLAEATATIGSSAGTASKRICGEGSSSRRLGSTKSQDVHRGEDEEMIPEA
;
A
#
# COMPACT_ATOMS: atom_id res chain seq x y z
N PHE A 1 8.39 -6.67 14.20
CA PHE A 1 7.51 -7.10 15.31
C PHE A 1 6.06 -6.67 15.08
N GLY A 2 5.78 -5.42 14.66
CA GLY A 2 4.44 -4.85 14.47
C GLY A 2 3.35 -5.78 13.90
N TYR A 3 3.58 -6.41 12.73
CA TYR A 3 2.59 -7.30 12.09
C TYR A 3 2.09 -8.45 12.99
N LEU A 4 2.97 -9.04 13.81
CA LEU A 4 2.57 -10.09 14.76
C LEU A 4 1.66 -9.52 15.87
N GLY A 5 1.96 -8.31 16.35
CA GLY A 5 1.12 -7.61 17.32
C GLY A 5 -0.29 -7.33 16.79
N SER A 6 -0.40 -6.85 15.54
CA SER A 6 -1.69 -6.58 14.90
C SER A 6 -2.48 -7.84 14.58
N ALA A 7 -1.81 -8.94 14.19
CA ALA A 7 -2.45 -10.22 13.97
C ALA A 7 -3.01 -10.82 15.28
N LEU A 8 -2.23 -10.81 16.36
CA LEU A 8 -2.67 -11.26 17.68
C LEU A 8 -3.78 -10.35 18.25
N GLY A 9 -3.62 -9.02 18.14
CA GLY A 9 -4.60 -8.04 18.58
C GLY A 9 -5.93 -8.16 17.84
N THR A 10 -5.90 -8.32 16.51
CA THR A 10 -7.11 -8.55 15.70
C THR A 10 -7.73 -9.92 15.99
N GLY A 11 -6.93 -10.98 16.18
CA GLY A 11 -7.44 -12.31 16.53
C GLY A 11 -8.15 -12.33 17.88
N LEU A 12 -7.56 -11.74 18.91
CA LEU A 12 -8.18 -11.60 20.23
C LEU A 12 -9.37 -10.63 20.21
N GLY A 13 -9.27 -9.53 19.46
CA GLY A 13 -10.36 -8.57 19.28
C GLY A 13 -11.59 -9.16 18.58
N ALA A 14 -11.39 -9.98 17.55
CA ALA A 14 -12.47 -10.66 16.85
C ALA A 14 -13.24 -11.64 17.76
N LEU A 15 -12.57 -12.31 18.71
CA LEU A 15 -13.24 -13.13 19.74
C LEU A 15 -14.10 -12.28 20.69
N MET A 16 -13.76 -11.00 20.87
CA MET A 16 -14.51 -10.02 21.66
C MET A 16 -15.50 -9.20 20.82
N GLY A 17 -15.65 -9.51 19.52
CA GLY A 17 -16.55 -8.79 18.60
C GLY A 17 -16.08 -7.39 18.17
N THR A 18 -14.80 -7.04 18.38
CA THR A 18 -14.26 -5.72 18.01
C THR A 18 -13.73 -5.70 16.56
N SER A 19 -13.65 -4.50 15.98
CA SER A 19 -13.09 -4.27 14.64
C SER A 19 -11.58 -4.59 14.56
N PRO A 20 -11.01 -4.80 13.34
CA PRO A 20 -9.59 -5.10 13.16
C PRO A 20 -8.66 -3.98 13.66
N VAL A 21 -7.49 -4.38 14.19
CA VAL A 21 -6.45 -3.46 14.69
C VAL A 21 -5.44 -3.19 13.57
N ILE A 22 -5.43 -1.95 13.06
CA ILE A 22 -4.57 -1.52 11.94
C ILE A 22 -3.49 -0.57 12.47
N ILE A 23 -2.23 -0.79 12.08
CA ILE A 23 -1.13 0.13 12.35
C ILE A 23 -1.31 1.35 11.45
N HIS A 24 -1.47 2.53 12.03
CA HIS A 24 -1.63 3.78 11.29
C HIS A 24 -0.34 4.61 11.33
N ASN A 25 -0.03 5.27 10.22
CA ASN A 25 1.12 6.19 10.07
C ASN A 25 1.20 7.24 11.19
N GLU A 26 0.08 7.80 11.62
CA GLU A 26 0.02 8.79 12.72
C GLU A 26 0.64 8.26 14.03
N SER A 27 0.56 6.94 14.27
CA SER A 27 1.19 6.34 15.44
C SER A 27 2.71 6.28 15.35
N ALA A 28 3.30 6.31 14.15
CA ALA A 28 4.75 6.35 13.97
C ALA A 28 5.32 7.73 14.35
N ALA A 29 4.60 8.82 14.04
CA ALA A 29 4.95 10.16 14.52
C ALA A 29 5.00 10.22 16.06
N GLY A 30 4.06 9.54 16.74
CA GLY A 30 4.06 9.42 18.20
C GLY A 30 5.25 8.62 18.79
N VAL A 31 5.90 7.75 18.02
CA VAL A 31 7.17 7.12 18.42
C VAL A 31 8.33 8.10 18.28
N GLN A 32 8.34 8.87 17.17
CA GLN A 32 9.37 9.88 16.87
C GLN A 32 9.41 11.03 17.89
N GLU A 33 8.27 11.40 18.47
CA GLU A 33 8.17 12.37 19.57
C GLU A 33 8.65 11.81 20.93
N GLY A 34 9.04 10.54 20.99
CA GLY A 34 9.65 9.90 22.18
C GLY A 34 8.87 8.70 22.74
N GLY A 35 7.81 8.24 22.09
CA GLY A 35 6.95 7.12 22.52
C GLY A 35 7.59 5.72 22.53
N ARG A 36 8.92 5.62 22.51
CA ARG A 36 9.72 4.38 22.34
C ARG A 36 9.61 3.36 23.48
N THR A 37 9.13 3.73 24.66
CA THR A 37 9.24 2.88 25.86
C THR A 37 8.13 1.82 26.00
N GLY A 38 7.18 1.76 25.06
CA GLY A 38 6.00 0.87 25.13
C GLY A 38 4.99 1.25 26.22
N LEU A 39 5.42 2.00 27.25
CA LEU A 39 4.59 2.50 28.34
C LEU A 39 3.44 3.36 27.83
N CYS A 40 3.67 4.16 26.77
CA CYS A 40 2.62 4.94 26.11
C CYS A 40 1.49 4.05 25.54
N ALA A 41 1.81 2.92 24.93
CA ALA A 41 0.80 1.98 24.42
C ALA A 41 0.02 1.31 25.56
N VAL A 42 0.67 1.04 26.70
CA VAL A 42 -0.01 0.50 27.89
C VAL A 42 -0.92 1.55 28.53
N THR A 43 -0.49 2.81 28.66
CA THR A 43 -1.33 3.88 29.22
C THR A 43 -2.53 4.19 28.32
N THR A 44 -2.35 4.26 26.99
CA THR A 44 -3.48 4.43 26.06
C THR A 44 -4.44 3.25 26.10
N ALA A 45 -3.96 2.00 26.20
CA ALA A 45 -4.84 0.84 26.36
C ALA A 45 -5.66 0.87 27.66
N ILE A 46 -5.07 1.27 28.79
CA ILE A 46 -5.78 1.42 30.08
C ILE A 46 -6.81 2.56 30.01
N LEU A 47 -6.44 3.71 29.45
CA LEU A 47 -7.34 4.84 29.22
C LEU A 47 -8.51 4.44 28.30
N PHE A 48 -8.25 3.67 27.25
CA PHE A 48 -9.28 3.20 26.32
C PHE A 48 -10.17 2.11 26.92
N LEU A 49 -9.66 1.26 27.82
CA LEU A 49 -10.45 0.29 28.59
C LEU A 49 -11.39 0.99 29.60
N MET A 50 -11.00 2.16 30.11
CA MET A 50 -11.80 2.98 31.02
C MET A 50 -12.77 3.94 30.30
N SER A 51 -12.50 4.25 29.02
CA SER A 51 -13.31 5.11 28.14
C SER A 51 -14.79 4.71 27.99
N PRO A 52 -15.19 3.42 27.95
CA PRO A 52 -16.60 3.01 27.92
C PRO A 52 -17.47 3.61 29.03
N ALA A 53 -16.90 3.94 30.20
CA ALA A 53 -17.63 4.61 31.28
C ALA A 53 -18.08 6.04 30.93
N MET A 54 -17.50 6.66 29.89
CA MET A 54 -17.84 7.99 29.37
C MET A 54 -18.80 7.94 28.17
N VAL A 55 -19.11 6.76 27.61
CA VAL A 55 -20.11 6.59 26.53
C VAL A 55 -21.46 7.28 26.83
N PRO A 56 -22.09 7.16 28.02
CA PRO A 56 -23.37 7.83 28.29
C PRO A 56 -23.29 9.37 28.32
N LEU A 57 -22.09 9.95 28.35
CA LEU A 57 -21.87 11.39 28.14
C LEU A 57 -21.80 11.75 26.65
N ILE A 58 -21.20 10.86 25.85
CA ILE A 58 -21.04 11.00 24.38
C ILE A 58 -22.40 10.82 23.66
N GLU A 59 -23.28 9.95 24.15
CA GLU A 59 -24.65 9.75 23.62
C GLU A 59 -25.53 11.02 23.66
N ARG A 60 -25.12 12.08 24.37
CA ARG A 60 -25.80 13.38 24.38
C ARG A 60 -25.41 14.29 23.21
N ILE A 61 -24.41 13.91 22.41
CA ILE A 61 -23.90 14.70 21.30
C ILE A 61 -24.73 14.38 20.04
N PRO A 62 -25.32 15.40 19.36
CA PRO A 62 -26.11 15.16 18.16
C PRO A 62 -25.24 14.68 17.00
N CYS A 63 -25.79 13.79 16.16
CA CYS A 63 -25.07 13.19 15.03
C CYS A 63 -24.51 14.21 14.02
N GLU A 64 -25.14 15.38 13.90
CA GLU A 64 -24.66 16.49 13.05
C GLU A 64 -23.25 16.98 13.41
N ALA A 65 -22.80 16.75 14.65
CA ALA A 65 -21.46 17.15 15.10
C ALA A 65 -20.33 16.28 14.51
N THR A 66 -20.61 15.05 14.05
CA THR A 66 -19.58 14.15 13.49
C THR A 66 -19.40 14.32 11.97
N ALA A 67 -20.40 14.87 11.28
CA ALA A 67 -20.34 15.18 9.85
C ALA A 67 -19.14 16.06 9.44
N PRO A 68 -18.85 17.23 10.07
CA PRO A 68 -17.69 18.05 9.70
C PRO A 68 -16.35 17.34 9.99
N CYS A 69 -16.29 16.48 11.01
CA CYS A 69 -15.10 15.70 11.31
C CYS A 69 -14.79 14.69 10.20
N LEU A 70 -15.80 14.00 9.66
CA LEU A 70 -15.64 13.06 8.55
C LEU A 70 -15.18 13.77 7.26
N VAL A 71 -15.70 14.97 6.98
CA VAL A 71 -15.25 15.79 5.83
C VAL A 71 -13.79 16.21 5.98
N LEU A 72 -13.39 16.66 7.18
CA LEU A 72 -12.01 17.07 7.44
C LEU A 72 -11.04 15.88 7.31
N VAL A 73 -11.34 14.74 7.95
CA VAL A 73 -10.49 13.53 7.87
C VAL A 73 -10.42 13.03 6.42
N GLY A 74 -11.53 13.01 5.69
CA GLY A 74 -11.56 12.65 4.27
C GLY A 74 -10.66 13.55 3.40
N SER A 75 -10.60 14.85 3.70
CA SER A 75 -9.70 15.78 3.00
C SER A 75 -8.22 15.52 3.30
N MET A 76 -7.88 15.12 4.53
CA MET A 76 -6.51 14.78 4.91
C MET A 76 -6.05 13.45 4.30
N MET A 77 -6.93 12.44 4.27
CA MET A 77 -6.66 11.12 3.67
C MET A 77 -6.46 11.16 2.16
N MET A 78 -6.83 12.25 1.46
CA MET A 78 -6.52 12.45 0.05
C MET A 78 -5.08 12.91 -0.23
N GLY A 79 -4.29 13.25 0.80
CA GLY A 79 -2.90 13.68 0.66
C GLY A 79 -2.02 12.76 -0.22
N PRO A 80 -1.95 11.45 0.07
CA PRO A 80 -1.11 10.50 -0.69
C PRO A 80 -1.48 10.34 -2.18
N VAL A 81 -2.67 10.76 -2.61
CA VAL A 81 -3.07 10.70 -4.03
C VAL A 81 -2.21 11.63 -4.90
N LYS A 82 -1.54 12.62 -4.29
CA LYS A 82 -0.62 13.53 -4.99
C LYS A 82 0.69 12.87 -5.42
N ASP A 83 1.15 11.85 -4.71
CA ASP A 83 2.43 11.17 -4.99
C ASP A 83 2.31 10.07 -6.06
N ILE A 84 1.12 9.91 -6.66
CA ILE A 84 0.86 8.98 -7.76
C ILE A 84 1.41 9.56 -9.08
N ASP A 85 2.26 8.80 -9.78
CA ASP A 85 2.73 9.17 -11.11
C ASP A 85 1.62 8.98 -12.17
N PHE A 86 0.96 10.08 -12.52
CA PHE A 86 -0.05 10.13 -13.57
C PHE A 86 0.54 10.12 -15.01
N GLY A 87 1.87 10.08 -15.15
CA GLY A 87 2.57 9.99 -16.44
C GLY A 87 2.49 8.60 -17.06
N ASP A 88 2.43 7.53 -16.26
CA ASP A 88 2.17 6.17 -16.76
C ASP A 88 0.68 5.81 -16.65
N LEU A 89 0.03 5.65 -17.80
CA LEU A 89 -1.37 5.23 -17.90
C LEU A 89 -1.62 3.85 -17.24
N ARG A 90 -0.59 2.99 -17.14
CA ARG A 90 -0.67 1.70 -16.44
C ARG A 90 -0.95 1.85 -14.94
N VAL A 91 -0.52 2.94 -14.32
CA VAL A 91 -0.70 3.24 -12.88
C VAL A 91 -1.86 4.21 -12.68
N ALA A 92 -1.98 5.22 -13.55
CA ALA A 92 -3.05 6.22 -13.47
C ALA A 92 -4.46 5.60 -13.59
N LEU A 93 -4.68 4.66 -14.53
CA LEU A 93 -5.98 4.00 -14.70
C LEU A 93 -6.44 3.21 -13.47
N PRO A 94 -5.68 2.24 -12.92
CA PRO A 94 -6.12 1.47 -11.76
C PRO A 94 -6.29 2.34 -10.51
N CYS A 95 -5.45 3.35 -10.28
CA CYS A 95 -5.62 4.30 -9.18
C CYS A 95 -6.93 5.10 -9.31
N PHE A 96 -7.20 5.70 -10.48
CA PHE A 96 -8.45 6.42 -10.73
C PHE A 96 -9.67 5.51 -10.56
N LEU A 97 -9.61 4.29 -11.12
CA LEU A 97 -10.71 3.33 -11.04
C LEU A 97 -10.98 2.90 -9.59
N THR A 98 -9.94 2.69 -8.78
CA THR A 98 -10.06 2.41 -7.34
C THR A 98 -10.79 3.53 -6.60
N ILE A 99 -10.36 4.78 -6.82
CA ILE A 99 -10.92 5.97 -6.14
C ILE A 99 -12.39 6.19 -6.52
N CYS A 100 -12.77 5.96 -7.78
CA CYS A 100 -14.15 6.14 -8.23
C CYS A 100 -15.07 4.96 -7.87
N ILE A 101 -14.60 3.71 -7.97
CA ILE A 101 -15.42 2.51 -7.69
C ILE A 101 -15.70 2.37 -6.20
N THR A 102 -14.73 2.70 -5.33
CA THR A 102 -14.86 2.53 -3.86
C THR A 102 -16.13 3.16 -3.26
N PRO A 103 -16.42 4.47 -3.46
CA PRO A 103 -17.66 5.08 -2.97
C PRO A 103 -18.89 4.61 -3.77
N LEU A 104 -18.75 4.37 -5.08
CA LEU A 104 -19.88 3.97 -5.95
C LEU A 104 -20.41 2.57 -5.61
N ALA A 105 -19.53 1.65 -5.24
CA ALA A 105 -19.86 0.28 -4.84
C ALA A 105 -20.24 0.16 -3.34
N TYR A 106 -20.14 1.23 -2.56
CA TYR A 106 -20.28 1.22 -1.09
C TYR A 106 -19.44 0.14 -0.40
N SER A 107 -18.31 -0.24 -1.00
CA SER A 107 -17.48 -1.37 -0.58
C SER A 107 -16.02 -1.13 -0.91
N ILE A 108 -15.21 -0.95 0.14
CA ILE A 108 -13.75 -0.79 0.05
C ILE A 108 -13.11 -1.99 -0.64
N SER A 109 -13.57 -3.22 -0.32
CA SER A 109 -13.06 -4.46 -0.89
C SER A 109 -13.29 -4.53 -2.42
N ALA A 110 -14.48 -4.14 -2.89
CA ALA A 110 -14.80 -4.15 -4.32
C ALA A 110 -13.96 -3.11 -5.09
N GLY A 111 -13.76 -1.91 -4.52
CA GLY A 111 -12.92 -0.87 -5.11
C GLY A 111 -11.45 -1.30 -5.27
N ILE A 112 -10.85 -1.82 -4.20
CA ILE A 112 -9.47 -2.34 -4.21
C ILE A 112 -9.32 -3.50 -5.22
N PHE A 113 -10.27 -4.43 -5.24
CA PHE A 113 -10.25 -5.55 -6.19
C PHE A 113 -10.26 -5.08 -7.64
N VAL A 114 -11.13 -4.13 -7.99
CA VAL A 114 -11.22 -3.59 -9.36
C VAL A 114 -9.95 -2.83 -9.76
N GLY A 115 -9.33 -2.09 -8.83
CA GLY A 115 -8.03 -1.45 -9.02
C GLY A 115 -6.92 -2.44 -9.38
N ILE A 116 -6.71 -3.43 -8.51
CA ILE A 116 -5.69 -4.47 -8.68
C ILE A 116 -5.95 -5.27 -9.98
N ALA A 117 -7.20 -5.65 -10.24
CA ALA A 117 -7.57 -6.37 -11.45
C ALA A 117 -7.28 -5.53 -12.72
N SER A 118 -7.54 -4.22 -12.71
CA SER A 118 -7.23 -3.33 -13.83
C SER A 118 -5.73 -3.28 -14.12
N TYR A 119 -4.89 -3.17 -13.08
CA TYR A 119 -3.43 -3.20 -13.24
C TYR A 119 -2.93 -4.51 -13.88
N TYR A 120 -3.39 -5.67 -13.40
CA TYR A 120 -3.02 -6.96 -13.98
C TYR A 120 -3.54 -7.14 -15.41
N VAL A 121 -4.75 -6.67 -15.73
CA VAL A 121 -5.30 -6.73 -17.10
C VAL A 121 -4.48 -5.87 -18.07
N LEU A 122 -4.14 -4.64 -17.69
CA LEU A 122 -3.25 -3.76 -18.46
C LEU A 122 -1.87 -4.41 -18.66
N GLY A 123 -1.27 -4.95 -17.60
CA GLY A 123 -0.02 -5.69 -17.67
C GLY A 123 -0.06 -6.89 -18.62
N ALA A 124 -1.09 -7.73 -18.51
CA ALA A 124 -1.27 -8.93 -19.32
C ALA A 124 -1.50 -8.63 -20.81
N ILE A 125 -2.28 -7.59 -21.14
CA ILE A 125 -2.52 -7.16 -22.53
C ILE A 125 -1.22 -6.70 -23.18
N LEU A 126 -0.42 -5.90 -22.47
CA LEU A 126 0.85 -5.37 -22.99
C LEU A 126 1.91 -6.48 -23.11
N TRP A 127 1.98 -7.41 -22.16
CA TRP A 127 2.82 -8.60 -22.26
C TRP A 127 2.43 -9.50 -23.46
N LEU A 128 1.13 -9.67 -23.72
CA LEU A 128 0.64 -10.44 -24.87
C LEU A 128 0.97 -9.74 -26.21
N ALA A 129 0.92 -8.41 -26.25
CA ALA A 129 1.34 -7.63 -27.42
C ALA A 129 2.84 -7.83 -27.73
N GLU A 130 3.70 -7.81 -26.71
CA GLU A 130 5.14 -8.08 -26.87
C GLU A 130 5.43 -9.56 -27.22
N ALA A 131 4.66 -10.49 -26.67
CA ALA A 131 4.74 -11.92 -27.01
C ALA A 131 4.38 -12.17 -28.49
N THR A 132 3.35 -11.53 -29.02
CA THR A 132 2.99 -11.65 -30.45
C THR A 132 4.04 -10.98 -31.36
N ALA A 133 4.65 -9.87 -30.94
CA ALA A 133 5.74 -9.22 -31.68
C ALA A 133 7.04 -10.06 -31.71
N THR A 134 7.35 -10.77 -30.62
CA THR A 134 8.54 -11.64 -30.57
C THR A 134 8.39 -12.91 -31.42
N ILE A 135 7.18 -13.46 -31.55
CA ILE A 135 6.89 -14.56 -32.50
C ILE A 135 7.16 -14.14 -33.95
N GLY A 136 6.88 -12.88 -34.32
CA GLY A 136 7.21 -12.32 -35.65
C GLY A 136 8.71 -12.06 -35.87
N SER A 137 9.46 -11.69 -34.84
CA SER A 137 10.89 -11.29 -34.95
C SER A 137 11.87 -12.46 -35.11
N SER A 138 11.42 -13.70 -34.88
CA SER A 138 12.25 -14.91 -35.00
C SER A 138 12.77 -15.15 -36.42
N ALA A 139 12.03 -14.72 -37.45
CA ALA A 139 12.44 -14.86 -38.86
C ALA A 139 13.56 -13.88 -39.29
N GLY A 140 13.71 -12.72 -38.63
CA GLY A 140 14.67 -11.68 -39.01
C GLY A 140 15.98 -11.67 -38.20
N THR A 141 15.94 -12.20 -36.97
CA THR A 141 17.03 -12.00 -36.00
C THR A 141 18.21 -12.98 -36.17
N ALA A 142 18.05 -14.06 -36.95
CA ALA A 142 19.12 -15.01 -37.25
C ALA A 142 20.26 -14.42 -38.11
N SER A 143 19.96 -13.44 -38.98
CA SER A 143 20.96 -12.89 -39.92
C SER A 143 21.95 -11.90 -39.27
N LYS A 144 21.50 -11.06 -38.32
CA LYS A 144 22.38 -10.06 -37.69
C LYS A 144 23.40 -10.64 -36.70
N ARG A 145 23.18 -11.84 -36.18
CA ARG A 145 24.04 -12.42 -35.13
C ARG A 145 25.42 -12.87 -35.67
N ILE A 146 25.53 -13.19 -36.96
CA ILE A 146 26.78 -13.67 -37.59
C ILE A 146 27.76 -12.53 -37.92
N CYS A 147 27.32 -11.27 -37.96
CA CYS A 147 28.13 -10.14 -38.46
C CYS A 147 28.64 -9.16 -37.36
N GLY A 148 28.24 -9.34 -36.09
CA GLY A 148 28.57 -8.40 -35.00
C GLY A 148 29.56 -8.91 -33.95
N GLU A 149 29.89 -10.20 -33.96
CA GLU A 149 30.59 -10.87 -32.85
C GLU A 149 32.12 -10.75 -32.98
N GLY A 150 32.66 -9.55 -32.75
CA GLY A 150 34.10 -9.31 -32.93
C GLY A 150 34.77 -8.12 -32.26
N SER A 151 34.04 -7.15 -31.66
CA SER A 151 34.70 -5.89 -31.23
C SER A 151 34.12 -5.18 -29.99
N SER A 152 33.70 -5.92 -28.96
CA SER A 152 33.41 -5.31 -27.64
C SER A 152 33.79 -6.16 -26.41
N SER A 153 34.71 -7.11 -26.57
CA SER A 153 35.37 -7.78 -25.45
C SER A 153 36.62 -6.99 -25.01
N ARG A 154 36.41 -5.79 -24.45
CA ARG A 154 37.40 -5.02 -23.64
C ARG A 154 36.87 -3.68 -23.07
N ARG A 155 36.01 -3.77 -22.06
CA ARG A 155 35.95 -2.87 -20.88
C ARG A 155 35.30 -3.70 -19.77
N LEU A 156 36.06 -4.17 -18.78
CA LEU A 156 36.28 -3.46 -17.51
C LEU A 156 34.93 -2.93 -16.98
N GLY A 157 34.32 -3.52 -15.96
CA GLY A 157 34.92 -4.30 -14.87
C GLY A 157 35.32 -3.39 -13.72
N SER A 158 34.33 -2.67 -13.16
CA SER A 158 34.30 -2.16 -11.80
C SER A 158 32.90 -1.59 -11.52
N THR A 159 32.06 -2.38 -10.83
CA THR A 159 31.15 -1.97 -9.74
C THR A 159 30.20 -3.13 -9.41
N LYS A 160 30.66 -3.99 -8.49
CA LYS A 160 29.93 -4.37 -7.28
C LYS A 160 28.38 -4.32 -7.37
N SER A 161 27.81 -5.38 -7.92
CA SER A 161 26.43 -5.82 -7.70
C SER A 161 26.30 -7.30 -8.13
N GLN A 162 25.72 -8.24 -7.38
CA GLN A 162 25.19 -8.25 -6.01
C GLN A 162 24.01 -7.31 -5.66
N ASP A 163 23.10 -7.68 -4.76
CA ASP A 163 22.79 -9.02 -4.21
C ASP A 163 21.50 -9.54 -4.85
N VAL A 164 21.52 -10.78 -5.35
CA VAL A 164 20.30 -11.52 -5.71
C VAL A 164 19.79 -12.19 -4.44
N HIS A 165 18.90 -11.51 -3.73
CA HIS A 165 17.82 -12.02 -2.88
C HIS A 165 17.23 -10.86 -2.08
N ARG A 166 15.94 -10.97 -1.73
CA ARG A 166 15.13 -10.06 -0.90
C ARG A 166 14.57 -8.83 -1.64
N GLY A 167 13.25 -8.82 -1.70
CA GLY A 167 12.36 -7.81 -2.29
C GLY A 167 10.90 -8.13 -1.93
N GLU A 168 10.70 -8.80 -0.78
CA GLU A 168 9.42 -9.07 -0.12
C GLU A 168 9.44 -8.32 1.22
N ASP A 169 9.95 -7.09 1.18
CA ASP A 169 10.32 -6.27 2.33
C ASP A 169 10.16 -4.76 2.06
N GLU A 170 9.22 -4.41 1.18
CA GLU A 170 8.26 -3.34 1.52
C GLU A 170 7.28 -3.97 2.54
N GLU A 171 7.08 -3.47 3.76
CA GLU A 171 7.24 -2.10 4.24
C GLU A 171 7.96 -2.10 5.61
N MET A 172 9.24 -1.71 5.60
CA MET A 172 10.04 -1.49 6.81
C MET A 172 9.72 -0.10 7.37
N ILE A 173 8.68 0.01 8.21
CA ILE A 173 8.46 1.23 9.01
C ILE A 173 9.67 1.40 9.95
N PRO A 174 10.42 2.51 9.84
CA PRO A 174 11.56 2.75 10.72
C PRO A 174 11.07 3.11 12.13
N GLU A 175 11.38 2.26 13.10
CA GLU A 175 11.21 2.61 14.52
C GLU A 175 12.23 3.70 14.90
N ALA A 176 11.73 4.93 14.96
CA ALA A 176 12.38 6.08 15.57
C ALA A 176 11.36 6.82 16.41
#